data_AF-A0AA95MT29-F1
#
_entry.id   AF-A0AA95MT29-F1
#
_cell.length_a   1.000
_cell.length_b   1.000
_cell.length_c   1.000
_cell.angle_alpha   90.00
_cell.angle_beta   90.00
_cell.angle_gamma   90.00
#
_symmetry.space_group_name_H-M   'P 1'
#
loop_
_entity.id
_entity.type
_entity.pdbx_description
1 polymer ?
#
loop_
_entity_poly.entity_id
_entity_poly.type
_entity_poly.pdbx_seq_one_letter_code
_entity_poly.pdbx_strand_id
1 'polypeptide(L)'
;MKKNERFDDLEKKIRSLPEPDYDKKFTKETQDIIHENLIQFASSYDKKKKRMVIMKKISLGLAGIAAFVLFAILTLPIVGLDLNQQGQQGTGETTVDINNDKEDIDNETVENLYENAEYGFTFTLPKSWEGYQIVSDSWEGITTDQQQMESGPILLIRHPEWTESKPRQDIPIMIFSLEQWSSLEKGEFHIGAAPVGPTMLGQNNEYVFALPARYNFAFLEGYEEVETILENNPLQPKNVEKDTSKKD
;
A
#
# COMPACT_ATOMS: atom_id res chain seq x y z
N MET A 1 2.47 -27.33 51.91
CA MET A 1 2.11 -26.59 50.68
C MET A 1 0.71 -26.01 50.88
N LYS A 2 0.56 -24.69 50.94
CA LYS A 2 -0.77 -24.04 50.97
C LYS A 2 -1.33 -24.12 49.54
N LYS A 3 -2.45 -24.82 49.34
CA LYS A 3 -3.16 -24.81 48.07
C LYS A 3 -3.67 -23.40 47.82
N ASN A 4 -3.47 -22.90 46.60
CA ASN A 4 -3.83 -21.55 46.24
C ASN A 4 -5.28 -21.58 45.71
N GLU A 5 -6.21 -21.20 46.56
CA GLU A 5 -7.66 -21.24 46.30
C GLU A 5 -8.08 -20.49 45.03
N ARG A 6 -7.29 -19.50 44.57
CA ARG A 6 -7.55 -18.81 43.29
C ARG A 6 -7.36 -19.72 42.08
N PHE A 7 -6.44 -20.68 42.13
CA PHE A 7 -6.22 -21.62 41.02
C PHE A 7 -7.34 -22.64 40.92
N ASP A 8 -7.85 -23.12 42.06
CA ASP A 8 -8.94 -24.09 42.10
C ASP A 8 -10.25 -23.45 41.56
N ASP A 9 -10.48 -22.17 41.86
CA ASP A 9 -11.63 -21.41 41.33
C ASP A 9 -11.52 -21.18 39.81
N LEU A 10 -10.33 -20.82 39.32
CA LEU A 10 -10.04 -20.67 37.90
C LEU A 10 -10.24 -21.98 37.13
N GLU A 11 -9.74 -23.10 37.66
CA GLU A 11 -9.92 -24.41 37.04
C GLU A 11 -11.41 -24.79 36.98
N LYS A 12 -12.15 -24.57 38.07
CA LYS A 12 -13.58 -24.85 38.12
C LYS A 12 -14.36 -24.00 37.11
N LYS A 13 -13.99 -22.73 36.96
CA LYS A 13 -14.61 -21.81 35.99
C LYS A 13 -14.35 -22.25 34.56
N ILE A 14 -13.11 -22.64 34.22
CA ILE A 14 -12.75 -23.14 32.88
C ILE A 14 -13.53 -24.43 32.57
N ARG A 15 -13.60 -25.37 33.51
CA ARG A 15 -14.34 -26.64 33.35
C ARG A 15 -15.86 -26.46 33.26
N SER A 16 -16.39 -25.32 33.74
CA SER A 16 -17.81 -24.98 33.65
C SER A 16 -18.22 -24.31 32.34
N LEU A 17 -17.25 -23.94 31.50
CA LEU A 17 -17.55 -23.38 30.18
C LEU A 17 -18.16 -24.48 29.29
N PRO A 18 -19.20 -24.17 28.50
CA PRO A 18 -19.74 -25.12 27.56
C PRO A 18 -18.65 -25.52 26.56
N GLU A 19 -18.47 -26.82 26.33
CA GLU A 19 -17.60 -27.28 25.26
C GLU A 19 -18.11 -26.70 23.93
N PRO A 20 -17.22 -26.13 23.10
CA PRO A 20 -17.62 -25.68 21.77
C PRO A 20 -18.23 -26.86 21.01
N ASP A 21 -19.40 -26.65 20.42
CA ASP A 21 -20.00 -27.61 19.51
C ASP A 21 -19.19 -27.59 18.19
N TYR A 22 -18.10 -28.35 18.17
CA TYR A 22 -17.16 -28.41 17.03
C TYR A 22 -17.86 -28.92 15.77
N ASP A 23 -18.85 -29.80 15.89
CA ASP A 23 -19.58 -30.34 14.74
C ASP A 23 -20.47 -29.28 14.08
N LYS A 24 -21.04 -28.34 14.84
CA LYS A 24 -21.83 -27.21 14.28
C LYS A 24 -21.01 -25.97 13.93
N LYS A 25 -19.91 -25.71 14.65
CA LYS A 25 -19.11 -24.49 14.48
C LYS A 25 -17.86 -24.68 13.62
N PHE A 26 -17.46 -25.92 13.38
CA PHE A 26 -16.29 -26.28 12.58
C PHE A 26 -16.68 -27.26 11.48
N THR A 27 -17.76 -26.92 10.77
CA THR A 27 -18.28 -27.68 9.64
C THR A 27 -17.23 -27.82 8.54
N LYS A 28 -17.44 -28.77 7.61
CA LYS A 28 -16.57 -28.92 6.45
C LYS A 28 -16.46 -27.63 5.63
N GLU A 29 -17.55 -26.89 5.47
CA GLU A 29 -17.55 -25.59 4.80
C GLU A 29 -16.66 -24.57 5.52
N THR A 30 -16.75 -24.51 6.85
CA THR A 30 -15.86 -23.67 7.66
C THR A 30 -14.39 -24.09 7.52
N GLN A 31 -14.11 -25.39 7.48
CA GLN A 31 -12.77 -25.92 7.25
C GLN A 31 -12.23 -25.57 5.86
N ASP A 32 -13.08 -25.68 4.84
CA ASP A 32 -12.73 -25.35 3.46
C ASP A 32 -12.44 -23.84 3.33
N ILE A 33 -13.24 -22.97 3.96
CA ILE A 33 -12.98 -21.52 4.02
C ILE A 33 -11.64 -21.23 4.71
N ILE A 34 -11.38 -21.85 5.87
CA ILE A 34 -10.11 -21.67 6.58
C ILE A 34 -8.94 -22.17 5.72
N HIS A 35 -9.12 -23.30 5.04
CA HIS A 35 -8.10 -23.88 4.18
C HIS A 35 -7.80 -22.97 2.98
N GLU A 36 -8.82 -22.51 2.27
CA GLU A 36 -8.67 -21.59 1.14
C GLU A 36 -8.01 -20.28 1.57
N ASN A 37 -8.47 -19.66 2.66
CA ASN A 37 -7.83 -18.46 3.20
C ASN A 37 -6.36 -18.69 3.56
N LEU A 38 -6.03 -19.87 4.11
CA LEU A 38 -4.66 -20.23 4.46
C LEU A 38 -3.78 -20.46 3.23
N ILE A 39 -4.30 -21.14 2.20
CA ILE A 39 -3.60 -21.36 0.92
C ILE A 39 -3.40 -20.04 0.18
N GLN A 40 -4.44 -19.22 0.10
CA GLN A 40 -4.36 -17.87 -0.48
C GLN A 40 -3.32 -17.03 0.27
N PHE A 41 -3.37 -17.01 1.61
CA PHE A 41 -2.38 -16.33 2.44
C PHE A 41 -0.95 -16.79 2.13
N ALA A 42 -0.70 -18.10 2.14
CA ALA A 42 0.62 -18.66 1.84
C ALA A 42 1.10 -18.26 0.44
N SER A 43 0.22 -18.31 -0.56
CA SER A 43 0.55 -17.96 -1.95
C SER A 43 0.83 -16.46 -2.13
N SER A 44 0.14 -15.58 -1.40
CA SER A 44 0.36 -14.13 -1.41
C SER A 44 1.74 -13.79 -0.83
N TYR A 45 2.16 -14.50 0.23
CA TYR A 45 3.45 -14.32 0.86
C TYR A 45 4.61 -14.69 -0.08
N ASP A 46 4.49 -15.78 -0.82
CA ASP A 46 5.49 -16.22 -1.78
C ASP A 46 5.62 -15.27 -2.97
N LYS A 47 4.49 -14.72 -3.49
CA LYS A 47 4.51 -13.69 -4.53
C LYS A 47 5.21 -12.42 -4.07
N LYS A 48 4.90 -11.94 -2.86
CA LYS A 48 5.49 -10.72 -2.28
C LYS A 48 7.00 -10.87 -2.02
N LYS A 49 7.43 -12.03 -1.49
CA LYS A 49 8.85 -12.37 -1.28
C LYS A 49 9.63 -12.40 -2.60
N LYS A 50 9.07 -13.00 -3.65
CA LYS A 50 9.70 -13.07 -4.97
C LYS A 50 9.87 -11.68 -5.60
N ARG A 51 8.87 -10.80 -5.47
CA ARG A 51 8.92 -9.40 -5.95
C ARG A 51 9.91 -8.54 -5.16
N MET A 52 9.96 -8.65 -3.82
CA MET A 52 10.93 -7.92 -2.99
C MET A 52 12.38 -8.24 -3.35
N VAL A 53 12.68 -9.51 -3.68
CA VAL A 53 14.00 -9.93 -4.16
C VAL A 53 14.33 -9.35 -5.53
N ILE A 54 13.34 -9.19 -6.42
CA ILE A 54 13.53 -8.58 -7.75
C ILE A 54 13.78 -7.07 -7.63
N MET A 55 13.02 -6.34 -6.81
CA MET A 55 13.20 -4.89 -6.61
C MET A 55 14.56 -4.56 -5.96
N LYS A 56 15.05 -5.39 -5.02
CA LYS A 56 16.41 -5.25 -4.48
C LYS A 56 17.49 -5.33 -5.57
N LYS A 57 17.28 -6.13 -6.63
CA LYS A 57 18.25 -6.27 -7.74
C LYS A 57 18.24 -5.10 -8.72
N ILE A 58 17.13 -4.38 -8.88
CA ILE A 58 17.02 -3.26 -9.82
C ILE A 58 17.57 -1.96 -9.21
N SER A 59 17.45 -1.77 -7.88
CA SER A 59 17.97 -0.57 -7.19
C SER A 59 19.50 -0.39 -7.26
N LEU A 60 20.25 -1.48 -7.47
CA LEU A 60 21.72 -1.41 -7.60
C LEU A 60 22.21 -1.05 -9.01
N GLY A 61 21.34 -1.08 -10.04
CA GLY A 61 21.72 -0.92 -11.44
C GLY A 61 21.60 0.51 -12.01
N LEU A 62 20.74 1.36 -11.44
CA LEU A 62 20.47 2.70 -11.98
C LEU A 62 21.50 3.77 -11.57
N ALA A 63 22.27 3.55 -10.51
CA ALA A 63 23.34 4.48 -10.10
C ALA A 63 24.49 4.54 -11.12
N GLY A 64 24.66 3.52 -11.98
CA GLY A 64 25.72 3.49 -12.98
C GLY A 64 25.41 4.28 -14.26
N ILE A 65 24.15 4.30 -14.71
CA ILE A 65 23.80 4.81 -16.05
C ILE A 65 23.78 6.35 -16.07
N ALA A 66 23.36 7.00 -14.97
CA ALA A 66 23.38 8.46 -14.85
C ALA A 66 24.79 9.05 -14.91
N ALA A 67 25.81 8.33 -14.40
CA ALA A 67 27.21 8.77 -14.44
C ALA A 67 27.80 8.75 -15.86
N PHE A 68 27.40 7.78 -16.71
CA PHE A 68 27.87 7.71 -18.09
C PHE A 68 27.22 8.74 -19.01
N VAL A 69 25.94 9.08 -18.79
CA VAL A 69 25.26 10.13 -19.56
C VAL A 69 25.82 11.52 -19.21
N LEU A 70 26.17 11.77 -17.94
CA LEU A 70 26.82 13.02 -17.52
C LEU A 70 28.26 13.18 -18.05
N PHE A 71 28.98 12.09 -18.30
CA PHE A 71 30.35 12.16 -18.84
C PHE A 71 30.39 12.38 -20.37
N ALA A 72 29.33 12.01 -21.10
CA ALA A 72 29.27 12.18 -22.56
C ALA A 72 28.92 13.61 -23.02
N ILE A 73 28.37 14.45 -22.14
CA ILE A 73 27.96 15.82 -22.48
C ILE A 73 29.12 16.83 -22.31
N LEU A 74 30.24 16.42 -21.67
CA LEU A 74 31.36 17.32 -21.33
C LEU A 74 32.55 17.31 -22.30
N THR A 75 32.50 16.55 -23.41
CA THR A 75 33.65 16.42 -24.34
C THR A 75 33.37 16.81 -25.79
N LEU A 76 32.22 17.40 -26.13
CA LEU A 76 31.98 17.89 -27.49
C LEU A 76 32.38 19.37 -27.62
N PRO A 77 33.41 19.72 -28.44
CA PRO A 77 33.69 21.09 -28.78
C PRO A 77 32.62 21.59 -29.76
N ILE A 78 31.90 22.65 -29.39
CA ILE A 78 30.99 23.34 -30.30
C ILE A 78 31.83 24.13 -31.30
N VAL A 79 31.98 23.59 -32.51
CA VAL A 79 32.38 24.34 -33.71
C VAL A 79 31.44 23.90 -34.83
N GLY A 80 30.71 24.86 -35.38
CA GLY A 80 29.55 24.61 -36.25
C GLY A 80 29.89 24.11 -37.64
N LEU A 81 28.84 23.80 -38.41
CA LEU A 81 28.76 24.07 -39.84
C LEU A 81 27.36 23.79 -40.38
N ASP A 82 27.11 24.54 -41.44
CA ASP A 82 25.91 24.78 -42.22
C ASP A 82 25.75 23.75 -43.37
N LEU A 83 24.67 23.91 -44.15
CA LEU A 83 24.36 23.36 -45.49
C LEU A 83 23.65 22.00 -45.68
N ASN A 84 22.36 22.10 -46.00
CA ASN A 84 21.75 21.96 -47.35
C ASN A 84 22.11 20.80 -48.32
N GLN A 85 21.03 20.26 -48.91
CA GLN A 85 20.84 19.62 -50.24
C GLN A 85 21.28 18.16 -50.55
N GLN A 86 20.23 17.33 -50.75
CA GLN A 86 19.83 16.65 -52.01
C GLN A 86 20.65 15.46 -52.55
N GLY A 87 19.96 14.33 -52.82
CA GLY A 87 20.43 13.28 -53.73
C GLY A 87 19.78 11.90 -53.55
N GLN A 88 19.04 11.45 -54.57
CA GLN A 88 18.22 10.22 -54.68
C GLN A 88 19.03 8.91 -54.78
N GLN A 89 18.43 7.74 -54.48
CA GLN A 89 17.75 6.82 -55.43
C GLN A 89 17.79 5.33 -54.97
N GLY A 90 16.68 4.59 -55.12
CA GLY A 90 16.66 3.12 -55.13
C GLY A 90 15.49 2.39 -54.43
N THR A 91 14.23 2.60 -54.84
CA THR A 91 13.28 1.61 -55.46
C THR A 91 12.95 0.31 -54.71
N GLY A 92 11.64 0.15 -54.39
CA GLY A 92 10.98 -1.11 -54.01
C GLY A 92 9.57 -0.94 -53.42
N GLU A 93 8.60 -0.48 -54.23
CA GLU A 93 7.12 -0.59 -54.03
C GLU A 93 6.67 -2.08 -54.01
N THR A 94 5.50 -2.57 -53.57
CA THR A 94 4.26 -2.12 -52.88
C THR A 94 3.39 -3.39 -52.74
N THR A 95 2.61 -3.56 -51.67
CA THR A 95 1.19 -3.98 -51.75
C THR A 95 0.48 -3.77 -50.41
N VAL A 96 -0.68 -3.12 -50.51
CA VAL A 96 -1.67 -2.75 -49.49
C VAL A 96 -2.79 -3.80 -49.49
N ASP A 97 -3.33 -4.18 -48.32
CA ASP A 97 -4.78 -4.21 -47.99
C ASP A 97 -4.99 -4.81 -46.57
N ILE A 98 -5.47 -4.04 -45.58
CA ILE A 98 -6.87 -3.77 -45.16
C ILE A 98 -7.40 -4.76 -44.09
N ASN A 99 -7.49 -4.22 -42.86
CA ASN A 99 -8.47 -4.41 -41.76
C ASN A 99 -8.54 -5.67 -40.87
N ASN A 100 -8.83 -5.34 -39.59
CA ASN A 100 -9.47 -6.11 -38.50
C ASN A 100 -8.62 -7.20 -37.81
N ASP A 101 -8.40 -7.24 -36.50
CA ASP A 101 -8.97 -6.49 -35.38
C ASP A 101 -7.89 -6.35 -34.31
N LYS A 102 -7.60 -5.09 -33.96
CA LYS A 102 -6.81 -4.72 -32.80
C LYS A 102 -7.81 -4.26 -31.76
N GLU A 103 -8.27 -5.19 -30.92
CA GLU A 103 -8.84 -4.81 -29.63
C GLU A 103 -7.67 -4.43 -28.70
N ASP A 104 -7.03 -3.30 -29.00
CA ASP A 104 -6.46 -2.48 -27.95
C ASP A 104 -7.69 -1.85 -27.28
N ILE A 105 -8.16 -2.50 -26.21
CA ILE A 105 -9.10 -1.90 -25.28
C ILE A 105 -8.31 -0.76 -24.63
N ASP A 106 -8.40 0.42 -25.25
CA ASP A 106 -8.13 1.70 -24.62
C ASP A 106 -9.13 1.83 -23.46
N ASN A 107 -8.80 1.20 -22.34
CA ASN A 107 -9.29 1.59 -21.03
C ASN A 107 -8.69 2.97 -20.75
N GLU A 108 -9.23 4.01 -21.37
CA GLU A 108 -9.23 5.34 -20.77
C GLU A 108 -10.04 5.22 -19.47
N THR A 109 -9.38 4.71 -18.43
CA THR A 109 -9.85 4.76 -17.06
C THR A 109 -9.93 6.22 -16.70
N VAL A 110 -11.15 6.76 -16.74
CA VAL A 110 -11.45 8.00 -16.04
C VAL A 110 -11.21 7.69 -14.55
N GLU A 111 -10.02 8.03 -14.08
CA GLU A 111 -9.56 7.81 -12.72
C GLU A 111 -10.13 8.87 -11.79
N ASN A 112 -10.63 8.43 -10.63
CA ASN A 112 -11.09 9.31 -9.56
C ASN A 112 -9.87 9.80 -8.77
N LEU A 113 -9.64 11.11 -8.69
CA LEU A 113 -8.55 11.68 -7.90
C LEU A 113 -9.05 12.16 -6.55
N TYR A 114 -8.63 11.48 -5.48
CA TYR A 114 -8.78 11.99 -4.12
C TYR A 114 -7.64 12.95 -3.81
N GLU A 115 -7.95 14.15 -3.33
CA GLU A 115 -6.96 15.10 -2.81
C GLU A 115 -7.19 15.35 -1.32
N ASN A 116 -6.13 15.17 -0.53
CA ASN A 116 -6.09 15.55 0.87
C ASN A 116 -5.13 16.73 1.05
N ALA A 117 -5.69 17.94 1.14
CA ALA A 117 -4.93 19.15 1.34
C ALA A 117 -4.38 19.30 2.77
N GLU A 118 -5.01 18.67 3.76
CA GLU A 118 -4.61 18.74 5.18
C GLU A 118 -3.23 18.11 5.40
N TYR A 119 -3.04 16.89 4.87
CA TYR A 119 -1.80 16.14 5.03
C TYR A 119 -0.90 16.22 3.80
N GLY A 120 -1.37 16.77 2.68
CA GLY A 120 -0.57 17.00 1.48
C GLY A 120 -0.31 15.72 0.69
N PHE A 121 -1.35 15.11 0.13
CA PHE A 121 -1.22 14.03 -0.85
C PHE A 121 -2.43 13.95 -1.78
N THR A 122 -2.25 13.27 -2.91
CA THR A 122 -3.33 12.78 -3.74
C THR A 122 -3.32 11.27 -3.81
N PHE A 123 -4.48 10.67 -4.06
CA PHE A 123 -4.65 9.23 -4.21
C PHE A 123 -5.53 8.93 -5.41
N THR A 124 -4.98 8.22 -6.40
CA THR A 124 -5.71 7.82 -7.60
C THR A 124 -6.55 6.57 -7.33
N LEU A 125 -7.83 6.61 -7.65
CA LEU A 125 -8.79 5.53 -7.48
C LEU A 125 -9.41 5.13 -8.83
N PRO A 126 -9.74 3.85 -9.02
CA PRO A 126 -10.43 3.41 -10.22
C PRO A 126 -11.88 3.91 -10.23
N LYS A 127 -12.52 3.84 -11.40
CA LYS A 127 -13.91 4.26 -11.59
C LYS A 127 -14.90 3.53 -10.68
N SER A 128 -14.64 2.27 -10.33
CA SER A 128 -15.45 1.48 -9.39
C SER A 128 -15.60 2.12 -8.01
N TRP A 129 -14.68 3.03 -7.65
CA TRP A 129 -14.69 3.75 -6.38
C TRP A 129 -15.37 5.12 -6.46
N GLU A 130 -16.04 5.45 -7.57
CA GLU A 130 -16.84 6.68 -7.65
C GLU A 130 -17.90 6.70 -6.54
N GLY A 131 -17.92 7.79 -5.76
CA GLY A 131 -18.77 7.90 -4.57
C GLY A 131 -18.17 7.32 -3.28
N TYR A 132 -16.86 7.05 -3.25
CA TYR A 132 -16.14 6.68 -2.02
C TYR A 132 -16.36 7.69 -0.88
N GLN A 133 -16.19 7.23 0.35
CA GLN A 133 -16.26 8.06 1.55
C GLN A 133 -14.91 8.10 2.25
N ILE A 134 -14.63 9.18 2.99
CA ILE A 134 -13.47 9.27 3.88
C ILE A 134 -13.96 9.12 5.31
N VAL A 135 -13.41 8.14 6.03
CA VAL A 135 -13.72 7.88 7.44
C VAL A 135 -12.46 8.02 8.25
N SER A 136 -12.53 8.82 9.32
CA SER A 136 -11.42 9.03 10.24
C SER A 136 -11.40 7.96 11.32
N ASP A 137 -10.20 7.45 11.61
CA ASP A 137 -9.89 6.54 12.71
C ASP A 137 -8.50 6.93 13.26
N SER A 138 -7.98 6.16 14.22
CA SER A 138 -6.68 6.43 14.85
C SER A 138 -5.91 5.15 15.13
N TRP A 139 -4.58 5.24 15.11
CA TRP A 139 -3.68 4.20 15.58
C TRP A 139 -3.09 4.58 16.93
N GLU A 140 -2.76 3.57 17.73
CA GLU A 140 -2.06 3.70 18.99
C GLU A 140 -0.77 2.85 18.96
N GLY A 141 0.31 3.43 19.47
CA GLY A 141 1.61 2.83 19.61
C GLY A 141 2.01 2.72 21.08
N ILE A 142 2.64 1.62 21.45
CA ILE A 142 3.06 1.33 22.83
C ILE A 142 4.59 1.33 22.88
N THR A 143 5.18 2.14 23.77
CA THR A 143 6.61 2.13 24.06
C THR A 143 7.01 0.91 24.89
N THR A 144 8.30 0.58 24.86
CA THR A 144 8.82 -0.59 25.60
C THR A 144 8.64 -0.48 27.12
N ASP A 145 8.63 0.75 27.65
CA ASP A 145 8.41 1.02 29.08
C ASP A 145 6.93 1.15 29.47
N GLN A 146 6.00 1.06 28.49
CA GLN A 146 4.55 1.22 28.68
C GLN A 146 4.14 2.56 29.34
N GLN A 147 5.03 3.56 29.35
CA GLN A 147 4.77 4.85 30.00
C GLN A 147 4.25 5.90 29.02
N GLN A 148 4.59 5.79 27.73
CA GLN A 148 4.19 6.74 26.70
C GLN A 148 3.40 6.03 25.61
N MET A 149 2.26 6.62 25.25
CA MET A 149 1.42 6.15 24.16
C MET A 149 1.58 7.13 23.01
N GLU A 150 2.10 6.63 21.89
CA GLU A 150 2.08 7.36 20.64
C GLU A 150 0.73 7.15 19.97
N SER A 151 0.25 8.13 19.22
CA SER A 151 -0.96 7.97 18.43
C SER A 151 -0.93 8.85 17.19
N GLY A 152 -1.78 8.51 16.23
CA GLY A 152 -1.93 9.31 15.03
C GLY A 152 -3.16 8.93 14.22
N PRO A 153 -3.48 9.70 13.18
CA PRO A 153 -4.67 9.48 12.39
C PRO A 153 -4.52 8.30 11.43
N ILE A 154 -5.65 7.64 11.17
CA ILE A 154 -5.86 6.75 10.03
C ILE A 154 -6.98 7.35 9.18
N LEU A 155 -6.73 7.53 7.89
CA LEU A 155 -7.77 7.82 6.91
C LEU A 155 -8.18 6.52 6.23
N LEU A 156 -9.46 6.17 6.34
CA LEU A 156 -10.06 5.05 5.63
C LEU A 156 -10.76 5.57 4.39
N ILE A 157 -10.25 5.25 3.21
CA ILE A 157 -10.99 5.42 1.96
C ILE A 157 -11.96 4.25 1.88
N ARG A 158 -13.24 4.54 2.11
CA ARG A 158 -14.31 3.55 2.19
C ARG A 158 -14.97 3.33 0.85
N HIS A 159 -15.06 2.05 0.48
CA HIS A 159 -15.68 1.64 -0.78
C HIS A 159 -17.15 2.08 -0.83
N PRO A 160 -17.67 2.59 -1.96
CA PRO A 160 -19.06 3.09 -2.07
C PRO A 160 -20.12 2.04 -1.72
N GLU A 161 -19.89 0.77 -2.07
CA GLU A 161 -20.77 -0.36 -1.74
C GLU A 161 -20.57 -0.94 -0.31
N TRP A 162 -19.77 -0.30 0.56
CA TRP A 162 -19.58 -0.76 1.93
C TRP A 162 -20.86 -0.62 2.76
N THR A 163 -21.20 -1.66 3.54
CA THR A 163 -22.28 -1.61 4.54
C THR A 163 -21.90 -2.39 5.80
N GLU A 164 -22.53 -2.10 6.95
CA GLU A 164 -22.29 -2.86 8.18
C GLU A 164 -22.61 -4.36 8.03
N SER A 165 -23.67 -4.70 7.28
CA SER A 165 -24.07 -6.08 7.03
C SER A 165 -23.18 -6.81 6.02
N LYS A 166 -22.52 -6.06 5.14
CA LYS A 166 -21.68 -6.57 4.07
C LYS A 166 -20.43 -5.68 3.95
N PRO A 167 -19.49 -5.81 4.91
CA PRO A 167 -18.31 -4.96 4.94
C PRO A 167 -17.40 -5.30 3.76
N ARG A 168 -16.91 -4.26 3.10
CA ARG A 168 -15.84 -4.34 2.10
C ARG A 168 -14.52 -3.86 2.68
N GLN A 169 -13.43 -4.24 2.04
CA GLN A 169 -12.10 -3.77 2.43
C GLN A 169 -11.95 -2.27 2.13
N ASP A 170 -11.80 -1.46 3.18
CA ASP A 170 -11.39 -0.07 3.05
C ASP A 170 -9.90 0.01 2.68
N ILE A 171 -9.45 1.15 2.12
CA ILE A 171 -8.03 1.47 1.93
C ILE A 171 -7.56 2.34 3.09
N PRO A 172 -6.84 1.78 4.08
CA PRO A 172 -6.33 2.56 5.21
C PRO A 172 -5.01 3.27 4.87
N ILE A 173 -4.92 4.54 5.25
CA ILE A 173 -3.71 5.36 5.17
C ILE A 173 -3.42 5.86 6.59
N MET A 174 -2.43 5.27 7.24
CA MET A 174 -1.87 5.79 8.48
C MET A 174 -1.02 7.01 8.19
N ILE A 175 -1.14 8.01 9.05
CA ILE A 175 -0.35 9.23 8.96
C ILE A 175 0.55 9.30 10.18
N PHE A 176 1.83 9.59 9.91
CA PHE A 176 2.87 9.77 10.91
C PHE A 176 3.54 11.12 10.71
N SER A 177 3.93 11.79 11.80
CA SER A 177 4.97 12.81 11.69
C SER A 177 6.31 12.16 11.32
N LEU A 178 7.24 12.95 10.77
CA LEU A 178 8.60 12.45 10.48
C LEU A 178 9.31 11.89 11.72
N GLU A 179 9.08 12.50 12.89
CA GLU A 179 9.65 12.05 14.16
C GLU A 179 9.04 10.71 14.60
N GLN A 180 7.71 10.59 14.55
CA GLN A 180 7.01 9.35 14.88
C GLN A 180 7.46 8.19 13.99
N TRP A 181 7.61 8.43 12.68
CA TRP A 181 8.11 7.41 11.76
C TRP A 181 9.55 6.99 12.11
N SER A 182 10.44 7.96 12.39
CA SER A 182 11.81 7.67 12.78
C SER A 182 11.90 6.84 14.07
N SER A 183 11.08 7.17 15.07
CA SER A 183 11.00 6.42 16.33
C SER A 183 10.44 5.00 16.12
N LEU A 184 9.45 4.85 15.24
CA LEU A 184 8.91 3.54 14.86
C LEU A 184 9.99 2.68 14.18
N GLU A 185 10.77 3.23 13.25
CA GLU A 185 11.85 2.52 12.55
C GLU A 185 12.99 2.11 13.50
N LYS A 186 13.26 2.91 14.53
CA LYS A 186 14.22 2.57 15.59
C LYS A 186 13.68 1.54 16.59
N GLY A 187 12.40 1.22 16.54
CA GLY A 187 11.74 0.31 17.47
C GLY A 187 11.55 0.91 18.87
N GLU A 188 11.50 2.23 18.99
CA GLU A 188 11.25 2.91 20.27
C GLU A 188 9.80 2.67 20.76
N PHE A 189 8.88 2.47 19.82
CA PHE A 189 7.53 1.98 20.06
C PHE A 189 7.09 1.00 18.98
N HIS A 190 5.99 0.29 19.24
CA HIS A 190 5.38 -0.66 18.31
C HIS A 190 3.89 -0.40 18.17
N ILE A 191 3.35 -0.66 16.98
CA ILE A 191 1.93 -0.53 16.67
C ILE A 191 1.34 -1.93 16.52
N GLY A 192 0.42 -2.26 17.42
CA GLY A 192 -0.15 -3.60 17.52
C GLY A 192 0.87 -4.68 17.89
N ALA A 193 0.42 -5.94 17.85
CA ALA A 193 1.23 -7.11 18.20
C ALA A 193 1.85 -7.82 16.97
N ALA A 194 1.77 -7.22 15.78
CA ALA A 194 2.24 -7.85 14.55
C ALA A 194 3.79 -7.87 14.49
N PRO A 195 4.40 -8.95 14.00
CA PRO A 195 5.87 -9.04 13.85
C PRO A 195 6.42 -8.18 12.71
N VAL A 196 5.54 -7.52 11.95
CA VAL A 196 5.86 -6.65 10.82
C VAL A 196 5.11 -5.34 11.04
N GLY A 197 5.79 -4.22 10.88
CA GLY A 197 5.21 -2.88 11.03
C GLY A 197 4.45 -2.39 9.79
N PRO A 198 3.91 -1.16 9.86
CA PRO A 198 3.35 -0.47 8.71
C PRO A 198 4.35 -0.39 7.54
N THR A 199 3.82 -0.34 6.32
CA THR A 199 4.63 -0.20 5.09
C THR A 199 4.47 1.22 4.53
N MET A 200 5.58 1.93 4.32
CA MET A 200 5.54 3.27 3.73
C MET A 200 4.91 3.24 2.32
N LEU A 201 3.96 4.14 2.09
CA LEU A 201 3.32 4.42 0.79
C LEU A 201 3.93 5.66 0.12
N GLY A 202 4.37 6.63 0.93
CA GLY A 202 5.02 7.86 0.46
C GLY A 202 5.33 8.80 1.63
N GLN A 203 6.01 9.90 1.36
CA GLN A 203 6.31 10.94 2.35
C GLN A 203 6.36 12.32 1.70
N ASN A 204 6.03 13.35 2.46
CA ASN A 204 6.30 14.74 2.09
C ASN A 204 7.20 15.41 3.15
N ASN A 205 7.25 16.74 3.15
CA ASN A 205 8.06 17.52 4.08
C ASN A 205 7.58 17.52 5.54
N GLU A 206 6.41 16.95 5.85
CA GLU A 206 5.84 16.94 7.21
C GLU A 206 5.41 15.55 7.69
N TYR A 207 4.97 14.69 6.77
CA TYR A 207 4.31 13.44 7.08
C TYR A 207 4.86 12.26 6.29
N VAL A 208 4.79 11.09 6.91
CA VAL A 208 4.91 9.79 6.25
C VAL A 208 3.53 9.15 6.18
N PHE A 209 3.17 8.68 4.99
CA PHE A 209 1.96 7.92 4.73
C PHE A 209 2.31 6.45 4.70
N ALA A 210 1.57 5.62 5.46
CA ALA A 210 1.86 4.20 5.53
C ALA A 210 0.58 3.35 5.55
N LEU A 211 0.72 2.13 5.07
CA LEU A 211 -0.30 1.10 5.09
C LEU A 211 -0.14 0.29 6.39
N PRO A 212 -1.19 0.07 7.19
CA PRO A 212 -1.14 -0.81 8.35
C PRO A 212 -0.59 -2.19 8.01
N ALA A 213 0.14 -2.75 8.95
CA ALA A 213 0.48 -4.16 8.89
C ALA A 213 -0.81 -4.98 8.81
N ARG A 214 -0.85 -5.95 7.89
CA ARG A 214 -1.95 -6.92 7.82
C ARG A 214 -3.33 -6.31 7.55
N TYR A 215 -3.40 -5.15 6.89
CA TYR A 215 -4.64 -4.42 6.63
C TYR A 215 -5.75 -5.25 5.95
N ASN A 216 -5.39 -6.31 5.21
CA ASN A 216 -6.29 -7.20 4.48
C ASN A 216 -6.42 -8.62 5.08
N PHE A 217 -5.96 -8.86 6.30
CA PHE A 217 -5.96 -10.22 6.89
C PHE A 217 -7.35 -10.74 7.28
N ALA A 218 -8.36 -9.86 7.31
CA ALA A 218 -9.74 -10.24 7.49
C ALA A 218 -10.37 -10.83 6.21
N PHE A 219 -9.67 -10.74 5.06
CA PHE A 219 -10.13 -11.19 3.75
C PHE A 219 -11.55 -10.69 3.41
N LEU A 220 -11.83 -9.42 3.75
CA LEU A 220 -13.10 -8.78 3.44
C LEU A 220 -13.30 -8.68 1.92
N GLU A 221 -14.54 -8.66 1.47
CA GLU A 221 -14.84 -8.50 0.05
C GLU A 221 -14.13 -7.26 -0.54
N GLY A 222 -13.53 -7.42 -1.72
CA GLY A 222 -12.77 -6.35 -2.38
C GLY A 222 -11.31 -6.23 -1.96
N TYR A 223 -10.78 -7.08 -1.06
CA TYR A 223 -9.38 -6.96 -0.64
C TYR A 223 -8.36 -7.11 -1.79
N GLU A 224 -8.64 -7.96 -2.79
CA GLU A 224 -7.78 -8.14 -3.98
C GLU A 224 -7.77 -6.90 -4.88
N GLU A 225 -8.92 -6.22 -4.99
CA GLU A 225 -9.03 -4.94 -5.70
C GLU A 225 -8.18 -3.88 -4.99
N VAL A 226 -8.26 -3.80 -3.66
CA VAL A 226 -7.43 -2.89 -2.86
C VAL A 226 -5.94 -3.20 -3.02
N GLU A 227 -5.55 -4.48 -3.02
CA GLU A 227 -4.16 -4.87 -3.32
C GLU A 227 -3.73 -4.37 -4.70
N THR A 228 -4.57 -4.57 -5.72
CA THR A 228 -4.30 -4.11 -7.09
C THR A 228 -4.15 -2.60 -7.17
N ILE A 229 -5.03 -1.84 -6.49
CA ILE A 229 -4.94 -0.38 -6.42
C ILE A 229 -3.60 0.04 -5.81
N LEU A 230 -3.22 -0.54 -4.67
CA LEU A 230 -1.99 -0.20 -3.96
C LEU A 230 -0.72 -0.60 -4.72
N GLU A 231 -0.74 -1.70 -5.48
CA GLU A 231 0.38 -2.13 -6.34
C GLU A 231 0.72 -1.10 -7.44
N ASN A 232 -0.23 -0.26 -7.84
CA ASN A 232 -0.03 0.78 -8.84
C ASN A 232 0.51 2.10 -8.27
N ASN A 233 0.92 2.14 -7.00
CA ASN A 233 1.44 3.33 -6.30
C ASN A 233 0.51 4.56 -6.44
N PRO A 234 -0.74 4.44 -5.98
CA PRO A 234 -1.78 5.44 -6.21
C PRO A 234 -1.57 6.72 -5.40
N LEU A 235 -0.80 6.65 -4.31
CA LEU A 235 -0.51 7.77 -3.44
C LEU A 235 0.63 8.60 -4.00
N GLN A 236 0.37 9.89 -4.24
CA GLN A 236 1.35 10.87 -4.68
C GLN A 236 1.46 11.99 -3.63
N PRO A 237 2.57 12.09 -2.89
CA PRO A 237 2.73 13.10 -1.85
C PRO A 237 2.93 14.50 -2.46
N LYS A 238 2.41 15.52 -1.77
CA LYS A 238 2.59 16.94 -2.08
C LYS A 238 3.15 17.65 -0.84
N ASN A 239 4.06 18.60 -1.04
CA ASN A 239 4.57 19.37 0.09
C ASN A 239 3.48 20.28 0.65
N VAL A 240 3.42 20.37 1.98
CA VAL A 240 2.53 21.31 2.68
C VAL A 240 3.25 22.65 2.74
N GLU A 241 2.63 23.69 2.18
CA GLU A 241 3.13 25.05 2.27
C GLU A 241 2.74 25.64 3.64
N LYS A 242 3.72 25.87 4.51
CA LYS A 242 3.49 26.64 5.73
C LYS A 242 3.33 28.10 5.34
N ASP A 243 2.14 28.65 5.56
CA ASP A 243 1.90 30.08 5.41
C ASP A 243 2.77 30.84 6.43
N THR A 244 3.88 31.40 5.96
CA THR A 244 4.81 32.18 6.77
C THR A 244 4.34 33.63 6.96
N SER A 245 3.14 33.99 6.51
CA SER A 245 2.65 35.37 6.52
C SER A 245 2.08 35.87 7.86
N LYS A 246 2.00 35.05 8.91
CA LYS A 246 1.64 35.51 10.26
C LYS A 246 2.84 35.50 11.20
N LYS A 247 3.66 36.53 11.07
CA LYS A 247 4.62 36.93 12.09
C LYS A 247 4.65 38.45 12.15
N ASP A 248 3.67 39.03 12.84
CA ASP A 248 3.69 40.40 13.35
C ASP A 248 3.25 40.40 14.82
#